data_AF-A0A7R9PCI3-F1
#
_entry.id   AF-A0A7R9PCI3-F1
#
_cell.length_a   1.000
_cell.length_b   1.000
_cell.length_c   1.000
_cell.angle_alpha   90.00
_cell.angle_beta   90.00
_cell.angle_gamma   90.00
#
_symmetry.space_group_name_H-M   'P 1'
#
loop_
_entity.id
_entity.type
_entity.pdbx_description
1 polymer ?
#
loop_
_entity_poly.entity_id
_entity_poly.type
_entity_poly.pdbx_seq_one_letter_code
_entity_poly.pdbx_strand_id
1 'polypeptide(L)'
;MALLRRCRVNAALTIQLFSQLFHFVNMWAFNKVVTFPTSPHAQQGPHNICYCTKAWGIRLKTRLARLEAWAERQGLELAADCHLARIIQAAHLLQAPKYNAEDLSTLSSTCFKLNSLQLRALLSMYQSTPEEPRFPQELIENVVRVAENVADELARSDGREIRLEEDAELQLPFLLPEDGYSCDVVRGVPQGLAEFLAPLQQAGLCRMTTQPTSSGLWTIYMTHDHNTSVRSPSSMSNRSDGARCLPSHPEVHVIKLHKSASGMGLSIVAAK
;
A
#
# COMPACT_ATOMS: atom_id res chain seq x y z
N MET A 1 -0.40 4.69 11.21
CA MET A 1 -1.47 5.55 10.65
C MET A 1 -1.50 6.96 11.23
N ALA A 2 -1.57 7.14 12.56
CA ALA A 2 -1.62 8.48 13.17
C ALA A 2 -0.49 9.42 12.70
N LEU A 3 0.75 8.90 12.61
CA LEU A 3 1.89 9.67 12.09
C LEU A 3 1.69 10.10 10.62
N LEU A 4 1.24 9.19 9.75
CA LEU A 4 1.01 9.48 8.33
C LEU A 4 -0.06 10.57 8.15
N ARG A 5 -1.15 10.50 8.93
CA ARG A 5 -2.20 11.53 8.96
C ARG A 5 -1.66 12.87 9.44
N ARG A 6 -0.89 12.88 10.53
CA ARG A 6 -0.28 14.10 11.09
C ARG A 6 0.69 14.76 10.11
N CYS A 7 1.47 13.95 9.40
CA CYS A 7 2.40 14.41 8.36
C CYS A 7 1.73 14.66 7.01
N ARG A 8 0.40 14.51 6.90
CA ARG A 8 -0.38 14.67 5.66
C ARG A 8 0.24 13.92 4.48
N VAL A 9 0.67 12.70 4.74
CA VAL A 9 1.19 11.79 3.71
C VAL A 9 0.07 11.49 2.73
N ASN A 10 0.38 11.50 1.44
CA ASN A 10 -0.59 11.23 0.39
C ASN A 10 -1.25 9.84 0.59
N ALA A 11 -2.56 9.75 0.28
CA ALA A 11 -3.33 8.53 0.47
C ALA A 11 -2.79 7.36 -0.37
N ALA A 12 -2.39 7.61 -1.62
CA ALA A 12 -1.82 6.58 -2.50
C ALA A 12 -0.52 6.00 -1.94
N LEU A 13 0.35 6.84 -1.36
CA LEU A 13 1.56 6.38 -0.68
C LEU A 13 1.25 5.59 0.59
N THR A 14 0.22 6.01 1.32
CA THR A 14 -0.24 5.30 2.52
C THR A 14 -0.75 3.90 2.16
N ILE A 15 -1.57 3.77 1.11
CA ILE A 15 -2.08 2.49 0.62
C ILE A 15 -0.93 1.58 0.18
N GLN A 16 0.04 2.10 -0.59
CA GLN A 16 1.20 1.31 -1.04
C GLN A 16 2.04 0.80 0.14
N LEU A 17 2.31 1.65 1.14
CA LEU A 17 3.03 1.26 2.34
C LEU A 17 2.31 0.15 3.11
N PHE A 18 0.99 0.28 3.30
CA PHE A 18 0.21 -0.74 4.01
C PHE A 18 0.03 -2.01 3.18
N SER A 19 0.00 -1.92 1.85
CA SER A 19 -0.01 -3.09 0.96
C SER A 19 1.24 -3.95 1.17
N GLN A 20 2.42 -3.33 1.23
CA GLN A 20 3.68 -3.99 1.56
C GLN A 20 3.65 -4.62 2.97
N LEU A 21 3.11 -3.90 3.96
CA LEU A 21 3.02 -4.42 5.34
C LEU A 21 2.06 -5.62 5.44
N PHE A 22 0.90 -5.55 4.81
CA PHE A 22 -0.07 -6.65 4.78
C PHE A 22 0.50 -7.87 4.07
N HIS A 23 1.17 -7.67 2.93
CA HIS A 23 1.87 -8.76 2.24
C HIS A 23 2.94 -9.39 3.11
N PHE A 24 3.75 -8.60 3.80
CA PHE A 24 4.76 -9.12 4.71
C PHE A 24 4.13 -9.97 5.83
N VAL A 25 3.04 -9.50 6.45
CA VAL A 25 2.31 -10.26 7.46
C VAL A 25 1.78 -11.57 6.88
N ASN A 26 1.18 -11.52 5.70
CA ASN A 26 0.67 -12.70 5.00
C ASN A 26 1.79 -13.71 4.71
N MET A 27 2.83 -13.30 4.00
CA MET A 27 3.97 -14.14 3.63
C MET A 27 4.60 -14.76 4.87
N TRP A 28 4.93 -13.95 5.87
CA TRP A 28 5.67 -14.42 7.03
C TRP A 28 4.84 -15.42 7.84
N ALA A 29 3.58 -15.09 8.13
CA ALA A 29 2.70 -15.97 8.90
C ALA A 29 2.38 -17.26 8.11
N PHE A 30 2.09 -17.13 6.82
CA PHE A 30 1.78 -18.26 5.96
C PHE A 30 2.96 -19.23 5.83
N ASN A 31 4.15 -18.72 5.50
CA ASN A 31 5.35 -19.54 5.36
C ASN A 31 5.67 -20.25 6.67
N LYS A 32 5.51 -19.58 7.82
CA LYS A 32 5.65 -20.24 9.13
C LYS A 32 4.66 -21.38 9.36
N VAL A 33 3.41 -21.25 8.91
CA VAL A 33 2.43 -22.34 9.05
C VAL A 33 2.80 -23.53 8.16
N VAL A 34 3.23 -23.30 6.91
CA VAL A 34 3.47 -24.38 5.93
C VAL A 34 4.87 -25.02 5.97
N THR A 35 5.86 -24.41 6.64
CA THR A 35 7.25 -24.91 6.66
C THR A 35 7.74 -25.40 8.02
N PHE A 36 7.03 -25.12 9.11
CA PHE A 36 7.54 -25.43 10.45
C PHE A 36 7.83 -26.93 10.70
N PRO A 37 7.04 -27.89 10.20
CA PRO A 37 7.33 -29.32 10.41
C PRO A 37 8.48 -29.88 9.58
N THR A 38 8.89 -29.19 8.50
CA THR A 38 9.83 -29.71 7.49
C THR A 38 11.23 -29.11 7.61
N SER A 39 11.47 -28.17 8.53
CA SER A 39 12.81 -27.62 8.74
C SER A 39 13.72 -28.63 9.47
N PRO A 40 14.85 -29.06 8.89
CA PRO A 40 15.79 -29.97 9.55
C PRO A 40 16.39 -29.37 10.84
N HIS A 41 16.32 -28.04 11.02
CA HIS A 41 16.75 -27.35 12.25
C HIS A 41 15.65 -27.20 13.31
N ALA A 42 14.37 -27.46 12.99
CA ALA A 42 13.28 -27.42 13.97
C ALA A 42 13.32 -28.60 14.96
N GLN A 43 14.14 -29.62 14.68
CA GLN A 43 14.30 -30.80 15.52
C GLN A 43 15.14 -30.56 16.80
N GLN A 44 15.69 -29.35 17.01
CA GLN A 44 16.61 -29.08 18.14
C GLN A 44 16.05 -28.13 19.22
N GLY A 45 14.74 -27.86 19.21
CA GLY A 45 14.07 -27.02 20.23
C GLY A 45 13.09 -27.80 21.12
N PRO A 46 12.89 -27.44 22.41
CA PRO A 46 12.03 -28.18 23.34
C PRO A 46 10.52 -28.11 23.03
N HIS A 47 10.09 -27.41 21.97
CA HIS A 47 8.68 -27.24 21.61
C HIS A 47 8.47 -27.26 20.09
N ASN A 48 8.26 -28.45 19.54
CA ASN A 48 7.82 -28.62 18.15
C ASN A 48 6.31 -28.31 18.05
N ILE A 49 5.95 -27.03 17.92
CA ILE A 49 4.56 -26.58 17.83
C ILE A 49 4.02 -26.81 16.41
N CYS A 50 3.10 -27.75 16.23
CA CYS A 50 2.35 -27.86 14.97
C CYS A 50 1.32 -26.72 14.86
N TYR A 51 1.41 -25.92 13.80
CA TYR A 51 0.45 -24.85 13.51
C TYR A 51 -0.75 -25.32 12.66
N CYS A 52 -0.67 -26.49 12.05
CA CYS A 52 -1.75 -27.07 11.24
C CYS A 52 -2.76 -27.80 12.13
N THR A 53 -3.47 -27.06 12.99
CA THR A 53 -4.54 -27.60 13.85
C THR A 53 -5.75 -26.68 13.82
N LYS A 54 -6.95 -27.19 14.12
CA LYS A 54 -8.16 -26.36 14.26
C LYS A 54 -7.99 -25.24 15.26
N ALA A 55 -7.37 -25.54 16.40
CA ALA A 55 -7.12 -24.54 17.46
C ALA A 55 -6.28 -23.37 16.94
N TRP A 56 -5.23 -23.64 16.17
CA TRP A 56 -4.43 -22.60 15.53
C TRP A 56 -5.18 -21.88 14.40
N GLY A 57 -5.98 -22.59 13.59
CA GLY A 57 -6.88 -21.98 12.61
C GLY A 57 -7.82 -20.94 13.23
N ILE A 58 -8.46 -21.28 14.35
CA ILE A 58 -9.35 -20.37 15.10
C ILE A 58 -8.56 -19.16 15.63
N ARG A 59 -7.39 -19.40 16.23
CA ARG A 59 -6.52 -18.33 16.76
C ARG A 59 -6.08 -17.37 15.66
N LEU A 60 -5.58 -17.89 14.54
CA LEU A 60 -5.15 -17.10 13.40
C LEU A 60 -6.31 -16.27 12.84
N LYS A 61 -7.46 -16.90 12.57
CA LYS A 61 -8.66 -16.22 12.07
C LYS A 61 -9.09 -15.08 12.99
N THR A 62 -9.12 -15.32 14.30
CA THR A 62 -9.51 -14.30 15.28
C THR A 62 -8.55 -13.11 15.31
N ARG A 63 -7.24 -13.34 15.10
CA ARG A 63 -6.24 -12.28 15.07
C ARG A 63 -6.29 -11.50 13.76
N LEU A 64 -6.45 -12.18 12.63
CA LEU A 64 -6.59 -11.57 11.31
C LEU A 64 -7.85 -10.70 11.23
N ALA A 65 -8.97 -11.16 11.79
CA ALA A 65 -10.21 -10.37 11.85
C ALA A 65 -10.04 -9.02 12.58
N ARG A 66 -9.15 -8.95 13.58
CA ARG A 66 -8.83 -7.66 14.25
C ARG A 66 -8.01 -6.75 13.36
N LEU A 67 -7.14 -7.31 12.53
CA LEU A 67 -6.34 -6.57 11.56
C LEU A 67 -7.21 -6.04 10.42
N GLU A 68 -8.12 -6.87 9.89
CA GLU A 68 -9.13 -6.47 8.89
C GLU A 68 -10.03 -5.36 9.42
N ALA A 69 -10.63 -5.54 10.61
CA ALA A 69 -11.45 -4.50 11.23
C ALA A 69 -10.68 -3.21 11.54
N TRP A 70 -9.37 -3.30 11.79
CA TRP A 70 -8.53 -2.13 11.92
C TRP A 70 -8.30 -1.45 10.56
N ALA A 71 -8.02 -2.21 9.51
CA ALA A 71 -7.78 -1.73 8.16
C ALA A 71 -9.00 -1.01 7.59
N GLU A 72 -10.19 -1.58 7.76
CA GLU A 72 -11.49 -0.99 7.40
C GLU A 72 -11.69 0.38 8.06
N ARG A 73 -11.44 0.49 9.37
CA ARG A 73 -11.52 1.80 10.08
C ARG A 73 -10.49 2.82 9.59
N GLN A 74 -9.45 2.39 8.89
CA GLN A 74 -8.45 3.28 8.30
C GLN A 74 -8.70 3.57 6.81
N GLY A 75 -9.69 2.95 6.15
CA GLY A 75 -9.88 3.03 4.70
C GLY A 75 -8.86 2.22 3.91
N LEU A 76 -8.43 1.08 4.45
CA LEU A 76 -7.39 0.20 3.89
C LEU A 76 -7.92 -1.22 3.61
N GLU A 77 -9.23 -1.43 3.65
CA GLU A 77 -9.90 -2.73 3.51
C GLU A 77 -9.52 -3.44 2.22
N LEU A 78 -9.53 -2.77 1.07
CA LEU A 78 -9.20 -3.38 -0.21
C LEU A 78 -7.75 -3.89 -0.27
N ALA A 79 -6.82 -3.14 0.34
CA ALA A 79 -5.42 -3.55 0.42
C ALA A 79 -5.25 -4.74 1.38
N ALA A 80 -5.96 -4.73 2.51
CA ALA A 80 -5.95 -5.83 3.47
C ALA A 80 -6.52 -7.11 2.83
N ASP A 81 -7.69 -7.03 2.20
CA ASP A 81 -8.36 -8.16 1.54
C ASP A 81 -7.48 -8.77 0.45
N CYS A 82 -6.82 -7.93 -0.35
CA CYS A 82 -5.94 -8.38 -1.41
C CYS A 82 -4.69 -9.08 -0.86
N HIS A 83 -4.01 -8.47 0.11
CA HIS A 83 -2.67 -8.89 0.52
C HIS A 83 -2.65 -9.86 1.71
N LEU A 84 -3.75 -10.01 2.44
CA LEU A 84 -3.90 -11.02 3.53
C LEU A 84 -4.64 -12.28 3.09
N ALA A 85 -5.17 -12.31 1.86
CA ALA A 85 -6.09 -13.35 1.40
C ALA A 85 -5.59 -14.77 1.68
N ARG A 86 -4.31 -15.03 1.49
CA ARG A 86 -3.77 -16.39 1.55
C ARG A 86 -3.69 -16.92 2.97
N ILE A 87 -3.17 -16.15 3.92
CA ILE A 87 -3.18 -16.55 5.34
C ILE A 87 -4.60 -16.60 5.91
N ILE A 88 -5.51 -15.74 5.45
CA ILE A 88 -6.93 -15.78 5.83
C ILE A 88 -7.57 -17.09 5.36
N GLN A 89 -7.37 -17.46 4.09
CA GLN A 89 -7.90 -18.70 3.55
C GLN A 89 -7.25 -19.94 4.18
N ALA A 90 -5.97 -19.90 4.52
CA ALA A 90 -5.31 -20.97 5.28
C ALA A 90 -5.91 -21.11 6.68
N ALA A 91 -6.14 -20.01 7.39
CA ALA A 91 -6.80 -20.04 8.69
C ALA A 91 -8.22 -20.58 8.59
N HIS A 92 -8.97 -20.18 7.55
CA HIS A 92 -10.31 -20.71 7.26
C HIS A 92 -10.28 -22.22 7.01
N LEU A 93 -9.38 -22.70 6.15
CA LEU A 93 -9.18 -24.13 5.88
C LEU A 93 -8.93 -24.89 7.19
N LEU A 94 -7.97 -24.44 8.00
CA LEU A 94 -7.61 -25.13 9.25
C LEU A 94 -8.78 -25.28 10.21
N GLN A 95 -9.65 -24.26 10.35
CA GLN A 95 -10.76 -24.31 11.31
C GLN A 95 -12.08 -24.88 10.77
N ALA A 96 -12.28 -24.90 9.44
CA ALA A 96 -13.52 -25.34 8.84
C ALA A 96 -13.74 -26.86 8.94
N PRO A 97 -15.00 -27.34 8.97
CA PRO A 97 -15.34 -28.75 8.78
C PRO A 97 -14.79 -29.29 7.46
N LYS A 98 -14.40 -30.57 7.43
CA LYS A 98 -13.77 -31.21 6.26
C LYS A 98 -14.20 -32.67 6.11
N TYR A 99 -15.42 -33.02 6.50
CA TYR A 99 -15.77 -34.41 6.82
C TYR A 99 -16.58 -35.09 5.72
N ASN A 100 -17.21 -34.32 4.85
CA ASN A 100 -18.06 -34.81 3.77
C ASN A 100 -17.76 -34.07 2.46
N ALA A 101 -18.36 -34.52 1.36
CA ALA A 101 -18.13 -33.94 0.04
C ALA A 101 -18.62 -32.48 -0.08
N GLU A 102 -19.66 -32.09 0.66
CA GLU A 102 -20.19 -30.72 0.66
C GLU A 102 -19.24 -29.73 1.35
N ASP A 103 -18.67 -30.14 2.49
CA ASP A 103 -17.62 -29.40 3.19
C ASP A 103 -16.42 -29.14 2.27
N LEU A 104 -16.00 -30.18 1.53
CA LEU A 104 -14.87 -30.08 0.61
C LEU A 104 -15.17 -29.19 -0.60
N SER A 105 -16.39 -29.26 -1.15
CA SER A 105 -16.84 -28.35 -2.20
C SER A 105 -16.82 -26.90 -1.72
N THR A 106 -17.32 -26.66 -0.50
CA THR A 106 -17.30 -25.33 0.12
C THR A 106 -15.88 -24.83 0.29
N LEU A 107 -14.98 -25.65 0.85
CA LEU A 107 -13.57 -25.32 1.02
C LEU A 107 -12.88 -25.02 -0.31
N SER A 108 -13.15 -25.80 -1.36
CA SER A 108 -12.59 -25.54 -2.68
C SER A 108 -13.02 -24.19 -3.23
N SER A 109 -14.26 -23.76 -2.94
CA SER A 109 -14.77 -22.46 -3.38
C SER A 109 -14.23 -21.29 -2.55
N THR A 110 -14.00 -21.47 -1.24
CA THR A 110 -13.55 -20.40 -0.34
C THR A 110 -12.03 -20.24 -0.31
N CYS A 111 -11.28 -21.33 -0.54
CA CYS A 111 -9.82 -21.38 -0.46
C CYS A 111 -9.11 -21.25 -1.82
N PHE A 112 -9.71 -20.56 -2.78
CA PHE A 112 -9.24 -20.44 -4.18
C PHE A 112 -7.90 -19.69 -4.38
N LYS A 113 -7.38 -18.98 -3.36
CA LYS A 113 -6.06 -18.32 -3.41
C LYS A 113 -4.92 -19.24 -3.01
N LEU A 114 -5.22 -20.40 -2.42
CA LEU A 114 -4.24 -21.44 -2.10
C LEU A 114 -4.01 -22.33 -3.33
N ASN A 115 -2.75 -22.52 -3.70
CA ASN A 115 -2.38 -23.41 -4.80
C ASN A 115 -2.33 -24.88 -4.34
N SER A 116 -2.15 -25.79 -5.29
CA SER A 116 -2.12 -27.23 -5.05
C SER A 116 -1.08 -27.67 -4.00
N LEU A 117 0.13 -27.12 -4.08
CA LEU A 117 1.24 -27.41 -3.14
C LEU A 117 0.90 -26.96 -1.72
N GLN A 118 0.32 -25.76 -1.60
CA GLN A 118 -0.08 -25.16 -0.35
C GLN A 118 -1.21 -25.94 0.32
N LEU A 119 -2.25 -26.32 -0.44
CA LEU A 119 -3.35 -27.14 0.06
C LEU A 119 -2.85 -28.51 0.50
N ARG A 120 -2.00 -29.16 -0.30
CA ARG A 120 -1.39 -30.45 0.05
C ARG A 120 -0.63 -30.33 1.38
N ALA A 121 0.24 -29.34 1.52
CA ALA A 121 1.04 -29.15 2.73
C ALA A 121 0.16 -28.93 3.96
N LEU A 122 -0.81 -28.02 3.89
CA LEU A 122 -1.71 -27.71 5.01
C LEU A 122 -2.55 -28.92 5.44
N LEU A 123 -3.07 -29.70 4.49
CA LEU A 123 -3.92 -30.86 4.77
C LEU A 123 -3.10 -32.07 5.23
N SER A 124 -1.95 -32.34 4.62
CA SER A 124 -1.08 -33.46 5.01
C SER A 124 -0.43 -33.28 6.38
N MET A 125 -0.16 -32.03 6.79
CA MET A 125 0.39 -31.72 8.11
C MET A 125 -0.68 -31.49 9.17
N TYR A 126 -1.96 -31.55 8.81
CA TYR A 126 -3.06 -31.29 9.73
C TYR A 126 -3.13 -32.35 10.83
N GLN A 127 -3.12 -31.91 12.09
CA GLN A 127 -3.28 -32.79 13.25
C GLN A 127 -4.71 -32.70 13.78
N SER A 128 -5.51 -33.73 13.51
CA SER A 128 -6.85 -33.90 14.09
C SER A 128 -6.78 -34.08 15.61
N THR A 129 -7.71 -33.46 16.34
CA THR A 129 -7.94 -33.78 17.75
C THR A 129 -8.65 -35.15 17.86
N PRO A 130 -8.65 -35.80 19.04
CA PRO A 130 -9.35 -37.08 19.23
C PRO A 130 -10.85 -37.04 18.91
N GLU A 131 -11.46 -35.85 18.96
CA GLU A 131 -12.86 -35.59 18.64
C GLU A 131 -13.12 -35.45 17.12
N GLU A 132 -12.07 -35.30 16.32
CA GLU A 132 -12.16 -35.11 14.88
C GLU A 132 -11.85 -36.40 14.12
N PRO A 133 -12.64 -36.75 13.09
CA PRO A 133 -12.27 -37.86 12.21
C PRO A 133 -10.95 -37.53 11.51
N ARG A 134 -10.15 -38.57 11.28
CA ARG A 134 -8.91 -38.44 10.49
C ARG A 134 -9.28 -38.11 9.05
N PHE A 135 -8.53 -37.19 8.46
CA PHE A 135 -8.74 -36.78 7.08
C PHE A 135 -8.20 -37.87 6.12
N PRO A 136 -9.06 -38.54 5.32
CA PRO A 136 -8.61 -39.59 4.41
C PRO A 136 -7.68 -39.04 3.33
N GLN A 137 -6.63 -39.79 3.01
CA GLN A 137 -5.63 -39.37 2.02
C GLN A 137 -6.24 -39.17 0.61
N GLU A 138 -7.22 -39.98 0.23
CA GLU A 138 -7.95 -39.84 -1.04
C GLU A 138 -8.67 -38.48 -1.15
N LEU A 139 -9.17 -37.93 -0.04
CA LEU A 139 -9.80 -36.60 -0.04
C LEU A 139 -8.77 -35.49 -0.21
N ILE A 140 -7.55 -35.66 0.33
CA ILE A 140 -6.43 -34.73 0.08
C ILE A 140 -6.14 -34.72 -1.42
N GLU A 141 -5.97 -35.90 -2.04
CA GLU A 141 -5.65 -36.02 -3.45
C GLU A 141 -6.72 -35.39 -4.35
N ASN A 142 -8.01 -35.59 -4.00
CA ASN A 142 -9.12 -34.97 -4.73
C ASN A 142 -9.08 -33.43 -4.66
N VAL A 143 -8.92 -32.85 -3.46
CA VAL A 143 -8.84 -31.39 -3.29
C VAL A 143 -7.63 -30.80 -4.00
N VAL A 144 -6.48 -31.48 -3.91
CA VAL A 144 -5.25 -31.04 -4.58
C VAL A 144 -5.43 -31.06 -6.08
N ARG A 145 -6.01 -32.13 -6.66
CA ARG A 145 -6.30 -32.21 -8.10
C ARG A 145 -7.23 -31.10 -8.57
N VAL A 146 -8.24 -30.73 -7.78
CA VAL A 146 -9.12 -29.60 -8.11
C VAL A 146 -8.32 -28.29 -8.12
N ALA A 147 -7.44 -28.08 -7.14
CA ALA A 147 -6.59 -26.89 -7.09
C ALA A 147 -5.57 -26.82 -8.24
N GLU A 148 -5.03 -27.96 -8.68
CA GLU A 148 -4.15 -28.05 -9.86
C GLU A 148 -4.85 -27.56 -11.14
N ASN A 149 -6.14 -27.83 -11.29
CA ASN A 149 -6.93 -27.43 -12.45
C ASN A 149 -7.53 -26.03 -12.34
N VAL A 150 -7.50 -25.40 -11.16
CA VAL A 150 -8.16 -24.10 -10.94
C VAL A 150 -7.16 -23.05 -10.46
N ALA A 151 -6.63 -23.21 -9.25
CA ALA A 151 -5.73 -22.24 -8.63
C ALA A 151 -4.38 -22.20 -9.35
N ASP A 152 -3.84 -23.35 -9.73
CA ASP A 152 -2.54 -23.41 -10.41
C ASP A 152 -2.65 -22.96 -11.87
N GLU A 153 -3.70 -23.37 -12.59
CA GLU A 153 -3.94 -22.86 -13.95
C GLU A 153 -4.10 -21.34 -13.97
N LEU A 154 -4.89 -20.79 -13.04
CA LEU A 154 -5.04 -19.34 -12.90
C LEU A 154 -3.69 -18.67 -12.59
N ALA A 155 -2.91 -19.22 -11.66
CA ALA A 155 -1.59 -18.68 -11.35
C ALA A 155 -0.63 -18.74 -12.54
N ARG A 156 -0.62 -19.83 -13.31
CA ARG A 156 0.19 -19.94 -14.55
C ARG A 156 -0.28 -18.94 -15.60
N SER A 157 -1.60 -18.72 -15.75
CA SER A 157 -2.15 -17.73 -16.67
C SER A 157 -1.75 -16.28 -16.31
N ASP A 158 -1.59 -16.01 -15.01
CA ASP A 158 -1.06 -14.74 -14.49
C ASP A 158 0.48 -14.65 -14.59
N GLY A 159 1.16 -15.66 -15.14
CA GLY A 159 2.64 -15.72 -15.20
C GLY A 159 3.30 -15.94 -13.84
N ARG A 160 2.56 -16.45 -12.84
CA ARG A 160 3.08 -16.74 -11.49
C ARG A 160 3.52 -18.19 -11.38
N GLU A 161 4.68 -18.41 -10.76
CA GLU A 161 5.18 -19.74 -10.45
C GLU A 161 4.38 -20.40 -9.32
N ILE A 162 4.17 -21.72 -9.42
CA ILE A 162 3.53 -22.52 -8.38
C ILE A 162 4.60 -22.94 -7.37
N ARG A 163 4.54 -22.35 -6.17
CA ARG A 163 5.46 -22.62 -5.07
C ARG A 163 4.71 -22.81 -3.76
N LEU A 164 5.33 -23.56 -2.84
CA LEU A 164 4.78 -23.77 -1.51
C LEU A 164 4.76 -22.46 -0.71
N GLU A 165 5.89 -21.77 -0.67
CA GLU A 165 6.07 -20.54 0.09
C GLU A 165 5.65 -19.30 -0.70
N GLU A 166 5.17 -18.30 0.02
CA GLU A 166 4.90 -16.96 -0.50
C GLU A 166 6.19 -16.18 -0.72
N ASP A 167 6.18 -15.30 -1.72
CA ASP A 167 7.30 -14.39 -1.98
C ASP A 167 7.52 -13.43 -0.83
N ALA A 168 8.78 -13.22 -0.47
CA ALA A 168 9.14 -12.14 0.45
C ALA A 168 8.91 -10.76 -0.18
N GLU A 169 9.05 -10.63 -1.50
CA GLU A 169 8.92 -9.37 -2.21
C GLU A 169 7.54 -9.22 -2.84
N LEU A 170 6.86 -8.12 -2.54
CA LEU A 170 5.67 -7.70 -3.25
C LEU A 170 6.08 -6.82 -4.43
N GLN A 171 6.00 -7.40 -5.64
CA GLN A 171 6.31 -6.73 -6.91
C GLN A 171 5.19 -5.75 -7.32
N LEU A 172 4.98 -4.71 -6.52
CA LEU A 172 4.10 -3.59 -6.86
C LEU A 172 4.95 -2.43 -7.41
N PRO A 173 4.60 -1.86 -8.57
CA PRO A 173 5.24 -0.63 -9.03
C PRO A 173 4.95 0.49 -8.03
N PHE A 174 5.96 1.30 -7.75
CA PHE A 174 5.77 2.50 -6.94
C PHE A 174 4.99 3.54 -7.75
N LEU A 175 3.79 3.85 -7.29
CA LEU A 175 2.88 4.81 -7.94
C LEU A 175 3.07 6.18 -7.29
N LEU A 176 3.48 7.16 -8.09
CA LEU A 176 3.52 8.55 -7.66
C LEU A 176 2.10 9.11 -7.64
N PRO A 177 1.70 9.84 -6.59
CA PRO A 177 0.38 10.45 -6.56
C PRO A 177 0.22 11.52 -7.65
N GLU A 178 -0.86 11.44 -8.42
CA GLU A 178 -1.18 12.44 -9.45
C GLU A 178 -1.73 13.74 -8.84
N ASP A 179 -2.40 13.66 -7.69
CA ASP A 179 -2.98 14.80 -6.98
C ASP A 179 -1.92 15.69 -6.27
N GLY A 180 -0.63 15.37 -6.45
CA GLY A 180 0.48 16.09 -5.85
C GLY A 180 0.67 15.85 -4.35
N TYR A 181 1.44 16.74 -3.72
CA TYR A 181 1.88 16.65 -2.34
C TYR A 181 1.45 17.87 -1.52
N SER A 182 1.38 17.69 -0.20
CA SER A 182 1.05 18.79 0.72
C SER A 182 1.96 20.01 0.54
N CYS A 183 3.24 19.80 0.21
CA CYS A 183 4.19 20.88 0.00
C CYS A 183 3.89 21.72 -1.27
N ASP A 184 3.10 21.21 -2.21
CA ASP A 184 2.70 21.93 -3.42
C ASP A 184 1.61 22.96 -3.14
N VAL A 185 0.85 22.78 -2.06
CA VAL A 185 -0.29 23.65 -1.68
C VAL A 185 0.06 24.57 -0.51
N VAL A 186 0.91 24.11 0.43
CA VAL A 186 1.30 24.92 1.58
C VAL A 186 2.09 26.16 1.11
N ARG A 187 1.70 27.33 1.63
CA ARG A 187 2.35 28.61 1.33
C ARG A 187 2.71 29.34 2.63
N GLY A 188 3.84 30.04 2.59
CA GLY A 188 4.29 30.92 3.65
C GLY A 188 4.78 30.17 4.89
N VAL A 189 4.77 30.87 6.02
CA VAL A 189 5.27 30.37 7.31
C VAL A 189 4.11 29.68 8.06
N PRO A 190 4.24 28.40 8.44
CA PRO A 190 3.22 27.72 9.23
C PRO A 190 2.95 28.42 10.56
N GLN A 191 1.67 28.52 10.93
CA GLN A 191 1.28 29.01 12.26
C GLN A 191 1.87 28.10 13.34
N GLY A 192 2.37 28.68 14.43
CA GLY A 192 3.02 27.93 15.50
C GLY A 192 4.52 27.69 15.29
N LEU A 193 5.08 27.97 14.09
CA LEU A 193 6.50 27.70 13.83
C LEU A 193 7.41 28.63 14.66
N ALA A 194 7.04 29.90 14.82
CA ALA A 194 7.82 30.84 15.61
C ALA A 194 7.85 30.44 17.09
N GLU A 195 6.70 30.05 17.63
CA GLU A 195 6.55 29.55 19.01
C GLU A 195 7.32 28.25 19.22
N PHE A 196 7.27 27.34 18.25
CA PHE A 196 8.01 26.08 18.28
C PHE A 196 9.54 26.31 18.29
N LEU A 197 10.02 27.31 17.54
CA LEU A 197 11.45 27.64 17.47
C LEU A 197 11.94 28.50 18.64
N ALA A 198 11.05 29.14 19.39
CA ALA A 198 11.42 30.07 20.47
C ALA A 198 12.41 29.49 21.50
N PRO A 199 12.28 28.24 21.99
CA PRO A 199 13.26 27.66 22.92
C PRO A 199 14.65 27.48 22.29
N LEU A 200 14.71 27.13 21.00
CA LEU A 200 15.96 26.97 20.26
C LEU A 200 16.64 28.33 20.00
N GLN A 201 15.84 29.38 19.76
CA GLN A 201 16.36 30.74 19.63
C GLN A 201 16.90 31.27 20.96
N GLN A 202 16.23 31.00 22.08
CA GLN A 202 16.68 31.37 23.43
C GLN A 202 17.97 30.64 23.82
N ALA A 203 18.13 29.39 23.40
CA ALA A 203 19.36 28.62 23.57
C ALA A 203 20.50 29.04 22.61
N GLY A 204 20.27 30.02 21.74
CA GLY A 204 21.26 30.48 20.76
C GLY A 204 21.56 29.48 19.63
N LEU A 205 20.72 28.45 19.45
CA LEU A 205 20.95 27.37 18.49
C LEU A 205 20.46 27.70 17.08
N CYS A 206 19.49 28.61 16.94
CA CYS A 206 18.98 29.02 15.64
C CYS A 206 18.44 30.46 15.65
N ARG A 207 18.20 31.00 14.45
CA ARG A 207 17.53 32.29 14.23
C ARG A 207 16.50 32.13 13.12
N MET A 208 15.26 32.52 13.37
CA MET A 208 14.23 32.59 12.35
C MET A 208 14.20 33.99 11.72
N THR A 209 14.14 34.08 10.39
CA THR A 209 13.92 35.34 9.67
C THR A 209 12.86 35.11 8.60
N THR A 210 11.77 35.87 8.68
CA THR A 210 10.68 35.79 7.70
C THR A 210 10.98 36.74 6.54
N GLN A 211 10.75 36.28 5.31
CA GLN A 211 10.92 37.08 4.09
C GLN A 211 9.53 37.53 3.60
N PRO A 212 9.09 38.77 3.89
CA PRO A 212 7.73 39.23 3.59
C PRO A 212 7.45 39.35 2.09
N THR A 213 8.48 39.44 1.24
CA THR A 213 8.35 39.56 -0.21
C THR A 213 8.47 38.22 -0.95
N SER A 214 8.57 37.10 -0.22
CA SER A 214 8.63 35.77 -0.83
C SER A 214 7.29 35.40 -1.48
N SER A 215 7.33 34.63 -2.58
CA SER A 215 6.14 34.01 -3.19
C SER A 215 5.43 33.00 -2.28
N GLY A 216 6.02 32.69 -1.11
CA GLY A 216 5.49 31.74 -0.15
C GLY A 216 5.72 30.28 -0.54
N LEU A 217 6.31 30.02 -1.70
CA LEU A 217 6.74 28.68 -2.11
C LEU A 217 8.00 28.26 -1.35
N TRP A 218 8.02 27.01 -0.88
CA TRP A 218 9.21 26.44 -0.24
C TRP A 218 10.37 26.23 -1.23
N THR A 219 10.07 26.12 -2.53
CA THR A 219 11.03 25.93 -3.64
C THR A 219 11.59 27.23 -4.24
N ILE A 220 11.34 28.40 -3.64
CA ILE A 220 11.69 29.71 -4.23
C ILE A 220 13.18 29.88 -4.63
N TYR A 221 14.09 29.11 -4.03
CA TYR A 221 15.52 29.10 -4.36
C TYR A 221 16.00 27.83 -5.06
N MET A 222 15.09 26.90 -5.34
CA MET A 222 15.40 25.62 -5.99
C MET A 222 15.27 25.68 -7.51
N THR A 223 14.63 26.73 -8.05
CA THR A 223 14.57 27.00 -9.48
C THR A 223 15.92 27.53 -9.98
N HIS A 224 16.82 26.63 -10.35
CA HIS A 224 17.98 26.92 -11.19
C HIS A 224 17.60 26.73 -12.66
N ASP A 225 16.65 27.53 -13.17
CA ASP A 225 16.49 27.64 -14.61
C ASP A 225 17.66 28.47 -15.14
N HIS A 226 18.62 27.80 -15.78
CA HIS A 226 19.75 28.42 -16.46
C HIS A 226 19.35 29.29 -17.66
N ASN A 227 18.05 29.46 -17.97
CA ASN A 227 17.60 30.09 -19.20
C ASN A 227 16.44 31.09 -19.05
N THR A 228 16.09 31.50 -17.84
CA THR A 228 15.12 32.58 -17.61
C THR A 228 15.79 33.67 -16.77
N SER A 229 15.98 34.84 -17.39
CA SER A 229 16.48 36.07 -16.75
C SER A 229 15.46 36.69 -15.77
N VAL A 230 14.79 35.86 -14.96
CA VAL A 230 13.85 36.29 -13.93
C VAL A 230 14.31 35.70 -12.61
N ARG A 231 15.36 36.30 -12.03
CA ARG A 231 15.70 36.07 -10.63
C ARG A 231 14.46 36.40 -9.78
N SER A 232 14.11 35.50 -8.87
CA SER A 232 13.13 35.75 -7.80
C SER A 232 13.46 37.10 -7.13
N PRO A 233 12.49 38.02 -6.97
CA PRO A 233 12.72 39.34 -6.41
C PRO A 233 12.92 39.21 -4.90
N SER A 234 14.14 38.85 -4.49
CA SER A 234 14.59 39.11 -3.13
C SER A 234 15.01 40.59 -3.07
N SER A 235 14.39 41.36 -2.19
CA SER A 235 14.59 42.82 -2.03
C SER A 235 16.02 43.23 -1.66
N MET A 236 16.94 42.29 -1.47
CA MET A 236 18.37 42.54 -1.30
C MET A 236 19.16 42.60 -2.63
N SER A 237 18.52 42.30 -3.77
CA SER A 237 19.14 42.37 -5.10
C SER A 237 19.22 43.80 -5.68
N ASN A 238 18.54 44.79 -5.10
CA ASN A 238 18.38 46.13 -5.69
C ASN A 238 19.37 47.19 -5.16
N ARG A 239 20.53 46.79 -4.65
CA ARG A 239 21.59 47.74 -4.23
C ARG A 239 22.77 47.84 -5.21
N SER A 240 22.57 47.48 -6.47
CA SER A 240 23.56 47.70 -7.53
C SER A 240 22.90 48.33 -8.74
N ASP A 241 23.49 49.43 -9.18
CA ASP A 241 23.03 50.35 -10.21
C ASP A 241 22.47 49.71 -11.50
N GLY A 242 21.42 50.36 -12.01
CA GLY A 242 21.23 50.62 -13.44
C GLY A 242 20.79 49.47 -14.33
N ALA A 243 19.47 49.24 -14.45
CA ALA A 243 18.82 48.90 -15.72
C ALA A 243 17.29 48.90 -15.60
N ARG A 244 16.62 49.60 -16.52
CA ARG A 244 15.17 49.59 -16.76
C ARG A 244 14.71 48.20 -17.22
N CYS A 245 13.50 47.80 -16.81
CA CYS A 245 12.35 47.61 -17.71
C CYS A 245 11.22 46.86 -16.98
N LEU A 246 10.09 47.54 -16.75
CA LEU A 246 8.80 46.87 -16.59
C LEU A 246 8.33 46.39 -17.98
N PRO A 247 7.73 45.19 -18.13
CA PRO A 247 6.66 45.02 -19.09
C PRO A 247 5.38 45.54 -18.45
N SER A 248 4.97 46.73 -18.87
CA SER A 248 3.80 47.46 -18.35
C SER A 248 2.58 47.32 -19.25
N HIS A 249 2.39 46.19 -19.95
CA HIS A 249 1.17 45.97 -20.76
C HIS A 249 0.76 44.49 -20.78
N PRO A 250 -0.56 44.18 -20.74
CA PRO A 250 -1.06 42.82 -20.85
C PRO A 250 -0.74 42.24 -22.24
N GLU A 251 -0.36 40.97 -22.27
CA GLU A 251 -0.01 40.25 -23.50
C GLU A 251 -1.28 39.89 -24.28
N VAL A 252 -1.51 40.59 -25.40
CA VAL A 252 -2.69 40.40 -26.25
C VAL A 252 -2.49 39.18 -27.15
N HIS A 253 -3.28 38.13 -26.94
CA HIS A 253 -3.33 36.96 -27.81
C HIS A 253 -4.51 37.06 -28.80
N VAL A 254 -4.23 37.00 -30.09
CA VAL A 254 -5.24 37.02 -31.16
C VAL A 254 -5.48 35.60 -31.68
N ILE A 255 -6.66 35.06 -31.40
CA ILE A 255 -7.08 33.73 -31.87
C ILE A 255 -8.02 33.91 -33.06
N LYS A 256 -7.67 33.34 -34.23
CA LYS A 256 -8.53 33.28 -35.42
C LYS A 256 -9.19 31.92 -35.54
N LEU A 257 -10.53 31.89 -35.53
CA LEU A 257 -11.32 30.68 -35.69
C LEU A 257 -12.10 30.75 -37.01
N HIS A 258 -12.09 29.67 -37.79
CA HIS A 258 -12.84 29.56 -39.03
C HIS A 258 -14.23 28.98 -38.77
N LYS A 259 -15.27 29.75 -39.10
CA LYS A 259 -16.68 29.37 -38.92
C LYS A 259 -17.09 28.36 -39.99
N SER A 260 -17.31 27.10 -39.63
CA SER A 260 -18.00 26.13 -40.50
C SER A 260 -19.51 26.40 -40.50
N ALA A 261 -20.20 25.99 -41.58
CA ALA A 261 -21.59 26.34 -41.87
C ALA A 261 -22.62 25.86 -40.81
N SER A 262 -22.23 24.94 -39.91
CA SER A 262 -23.00 24.59 -38.71
C SER A 262 -22.63 25.53 -37.56
N GLY A 263 -23.49 26.52 -37.30
CA GLY A 263 -23.24 27.60 -36.35
C GLY A 263 -22.65 27.16 -35.01
N MET A 264 -21.38 27.53 -34.78
CA MET A 264 -20.70 27.37 -33.50
C MET A 264 -20.90 28.65 -32.68
N GLY A 265 -21.55 28.55 -31.52
CA GLY A 265 -21.67 29.64 -30.55
C GLY A 265 -20.51 29.60 -29.56
N LEU A 266 -19.84 30.73 -29.35
CA LEU A 266 -18.75 30.87 -28.39
C LEU A 266 -19.27 31.58 -27.14
N SER A 267 -19.00 31.02 -25.96
CA SER A 267 -19.23 31.65 -24.66
C SER A 267 -17.92 31.62 -23.87
N ILE A 268 -17.47 32.79 -23.41
CA ILE A 268 -16.26 32.94 -22.60
C ILE A 268 -16.69 32.89 -21.13
N VAL A 269 -16.43 31.77 -20.45
CA VAL A 269 -17.01 31.51 -19.12
C VAL A 269 -16.11 32.01 -17.96
N ALA A 270 -14.83 32.28 -18.20
CA ALA A 270 -13.98 33.06 -17.30
C ALA A 270 -12.64 33.42 -17.97
N ALA A 271 -12.18 34.65 -17.77
CA ALA A 271 -10.77 35.01 -17.87
C ALA A 271 -10.28 35.24 -16.43
N LYS A 272 -9.30 34.45 -15.96
CA LYS A 272 -8.54 34.75 -14.75
C LYS A 272 -7.20 35.31 -15.15
#